data_AF-A0A0S7ZTV5-F1
#
_entry.id   AF-A0A0S7ZTV5-F1
#
_cell.length_a   1.000
_cell.length_b   1.000
_cell.length_c   1.000
_cell.angle_alpha   90.00
_cell.angle_beta   90.00
_cell.angle_gamma   90.00
#
_symmetry.space_group_name_H-M   'P 1'
#
loop_
_entity.id
_entity.type
_entity.pdbx_description
1 polymer ?
#
loop_
_entity_poly.entity_id
_entity_poly.type
_entity_poly.pdbx_seq_one_letter_code
_entity_poly.pdbx_strand_id
1 'polypeptide(L)'
;MHKPEKFRLEYVAHDGSEGDIVLMDIDVIHDLAILKIDPLQKQFFSFNLDDLSKGEQIYSMGNPMDLSMLIIEGNYNGLIQQSRYKKILFSGSLNPGMSGGPAFDDQGRIIGVNVAKSGEQLSFLVPVSGLDLLYKRVIESGAAKDFNQIINTDLIKDQQAFYDQILEREWESEELGDVLVSGKLDESLKCWGHTIDEKDSYYIGVHKHCRSEDSIYISNKMFTGGFSYDYEWITTERLNRFQFYTVVEDRYSHAGANRVSDKEDATNYNCEESFVEISDHSWKVSTCMRAYKKYEGLYDVLLMLTTVDLNNKTLLAKAAMSGVSKENSVRFIKRFLGEIQWKN
;
A
#
# COMPACT_ATOMS: atom_id res chain seq x y z
N MET A 1 2.11 17.85 -3.86
CA MET A 1 1.57 18.64 -4.98
C MET A 1 2.58 18.72 -6.12
N HIS A 2 2.22 18.27 -7.32
CA HIS A 2 3.06 18.49 -8.51
C HIS A 2 2.74 19.88 -9.10
N LYS A 3 3.74 20.77 -9.15
CA LYS A 3 3.66 22.11 -9.77
C LYS A 3 2.67 23.06 -9.07
N PRO A 4 2.80 23.31 -7.75
CA PRO A 4 1.89 24.18 -7.00
C PRO A 4 1.78 25.60 -7.60
N GLU A 5 2.82 26.08 -8.27
CA GLU A 5 2.84 27.37 -8.98
C GLU A 5 1.85 27.47 -10.14
N LYS A 6 1.26 26.33 -10.58
CA LYS A 6 0.30 26.28 -11.69
C LYS A 6 -1.16 26.23 -11.24
N PHE A 7 -1.41 26.11 -9.94
CA PHE A 7 -2.74 25.93 -9.39
C PHE A 7 -2.99 26.92 -8.27
N ARG A 8 -4.26 27.33 -8.11
CA ARG A 8 -4.74 28.06 -6.94
C ARG A 8 -5.85 27.25 -6.27
N LEU A 9 -6.02 27.44 -4.98
CA LEU A 9 -7.10 26.83 -4.20
C LEU A 9 -8.08 27.92 -3.81
N GLU A 10 -9.35 27.66 -4.07
CA GLU A 10 -10.47 28.57 -3.75
C GLU A 10 -11.54 27.77 -3.03
N TYR A 11 -12.29 28.41 -2.13
CA TYR A 11 -13.52 27.86 -1.57
C TYR A 11 -14.73 28.55 -2.18
N VAL A 12 -15.84 27.82 -2.23
CA VAL A 12 -17.18 28.37 -2.47
C VAL A 12 -18.04 27.99 -1.27
N ALA A 13 -18.56 28.98 -0.55
CA ALA A 13 -19.41 28.77 0.60
C ALA A 13 -20.87 28.53 0.19
N HIS A 14 -21.70 28.08 1.14
CA HIS A 14 -23.11 27.75 0.91
C HIS A 14 -23.97 28.93 0.43
N ASP A 15 -23.56 30.17 0.71
CA ASP A 15 -24.20 31.41 0.26
C ASP A 15 -23.68 31.88 -1.11
N GLY A 16 -22.79 31.10 -1.74
CA GLY A 16 -22.12 31.41 -3.00
C GLY A 16 -20.93 32.35 -2.87
N SER A 17 -20.55 32.76 -1.65
CA SER A 17 -19.34 33.56 -1.47
C SER A 17 -18.08 32.73 -1.75
N GLU A 18 -17.09 33.36 -2.38
CA GLU A 18 -15.84 32.72 -2.78
C GLU A 18 -14.65 33.39 -2.09
N GLY A 19 -13.55 32.65 -1.94
CA GLY A 19 -12.31 33.20 -1.42
C GLY A 19 -11.12 32.27 -1.56
N ASP A 20 -9.93 32.81 -1.33
CA ASP A 20 -8.67 32.07 -1.42
C ASP A 20 -8.48 31.12 -0.24
N ILE A 21 -7.82 29.99 -0.51
CA ILE A 21 -7.41 29.01 0.50
C ILE A 21 -5.88 28.92 0.54
N VAL A 22 -5.33 28.87 1.76
CA VAL A 22 -3.93 28.54 2.01
C VAL A 22 -3.80 27.08 2.46
N LEU A 23 -2.96 26.30 1.79
CA LEU A 23 -2.58 24.97 2.29
C LEU A 23 -1.61 25.12 3.46
N MET A 24 -2.00 24.62 4.62
CA MET A 24 -1.19 24.68 5.83
C MET A 24 -0.29 23.46 5.98
N ASP A 25 -0.79 22.25 5.76
CA ASP A 25 -0.02 21.00 5.91
C ASP A 25 -0.76 19.81 5.26
N ILE A 26 -0.06 18.70 5.04
CA ILE A 26 -0.60 17.46 4.46
C ILE A 26 -0.08 16.21 5.17
N ASP A 27 -0.91 15.18 5.23
CA ASP A 27 -0.51 13.82 5.57
C ASP A 27 -0.82 12.93 4.36
N VAL A 28 0.24 12.55 3.63
CA VAL A 28 0.09 11.70 2.44
C VAL A 28 -0.24 10.25 2.76
N ILE A 29 0.05 9.79 3.98
CA ILE A 29 -0.20 8.40 4.39
C ILE A 29 -1.71 8.18 4.56
N HIS A 30 -2.39 9.17 5.14
CA HIS A 30 -3.83 9.12 5.42
C HIS A 30 -4.68 9.91 4.43
N ASP A 31 -4.09 10.52 3.40
CA ASP A 31 -4.78 11.36 2.39
C ASP A 31 -5.53 12.55 3.02
N LEU A 32 -4.83 13.28 3.90
CA LEU A 32 -5.39 14.43 4.62
C LEU A 32 -4.62 15.72 4.29
N ALA A 33 -5.33 16.84 4.37
CA ALA A 33 -4.77 18.18 4.25
C ALA A 33 -5.44 19.14 5.23
N ILE A 34 -4.67 20.06 5.80
CA ILE A 34 -5.20 21.18 6.58
C ILE A 34 -5.14 22.44 5.72
N LEU A 35 -6.30 23.06 5.54
CA LEU A 35 -6.51 24.26 4.76
C LEU A 35 -6.89 25.42 5.68
N LYS A 36 -6.53 26.64 5.31
CA LYS A 36 -6.89 27.86 6.03
C LYS A 36 -7.58 28.85 5.10
N ILE A 37 -8.68 29.41 5.58
CA ILE A 37 -9.41 30.54 4.97
C ILE A 37 -9.33 31.78 5.87
N ASP A 38 -9.56 32.96 5.30
CA ASP A 38 -9.60 34.24 6.03
C ASP A 38 -10.81 35.07 5.56
N PRO A 39 -11.72 35.52 6.45
CA PRO A 39 -11.74 35.28 7.90
C PRO A 39 -12.17 33.85 8.27
N LEU A 40 -11.67 33.38 9.41
CA LEU A 40 -12.15 32.13 10.00
C LEU A 40 -13.63 32.25 10.37
N GLN A 41 -14.40 31.21 10.05
CA GLN A 41 -15.78 31.12 10.49
C GLN A 41 -15.87 30.83 12.00
N LYS A 42 -16.93 31.33 12.64
CA LYS A 42 -17.15 31.14 14.09
C LYS A 42 -17.79 29.79 14.43
N GLN A 43 -18.45 29.15 13.46
CA GLN A 43 -19.09 27.86 13.62
C GLN A 43 -18.15 26.76 13.13
N PHE A 44 -17.96 25.73 13.93
CA PHE A 44 -17.11 24.59 13.61
C PHE A 44 -17.67 23.32 14.24
N PHE A 45 -17.36 22.18 13.63
CA PHE A 45 -17.70 20.88 14.19
C PHE A 45 -16.69 20.48 15.27
N SER A 46 -17.16 19.77 16.29
CA SER A 46 -16.27 19.12 17.26
C SER A 46 -15.87 17.72 16.77
N PHE A 47 -14.77 17.18 17.27
CA PHE A 47 -14.33 15.82 16.97
C PHE A 47 -14.85 14.85 18.01
N ASN A 48 -15.25 13.66 17.58
CA ASN A 48 -15.47 12.52 18.44
C ASN A 48 -14.29 11.55 18.27
N LEU A 49 -13.43 11.50 19.29
CA LEU A 49 -12.25 10.62 19.34
C LEU A 49 -12.53 9.31 20.09
N ASP A 50 -13.76 9.11 20.57
CA ASP A 50 -14.17 7.89 21.25
C ASP A 50 -14.38 6.76 20.23
N ASP A 51 -14.25 5.52 20.68
CA ASP A 51 -14.55 4.36 19.85
C ASP A 51 -16.06 4.21 19.66
N LEU A 52 -16.49 4.00 18.42
CA LEU A 52 -17.87 3.67 18.07
C LEU A 52 -18.07 2.15 18.04
N SER A 53 -19.27 1.72 18.39
CA SER A 53 -19.69 0.33 18.26
C SER A 53 -20.15 0.02 16.84
N LYS A 54 -19.88 -1.20 16.37
CA LYS A 54 -20.41 -1.68 15.08
C LYS A 54 -21.93 -1.61 15.07
N GLY A 55 -22.50 -1.07 13.99
CA GLY A 55 -23.93 -0.88 13.81
C GLY A 55 -24.45 0.50 14.24
N GLU A 56 -23.61 1.33 14.87
CA GLU A 56 -24.00 2.71 15.18
C GLU A 56 -24.26 3.51 13.91
N GLN A 57 -25.33 4.30 13.94
CA GLN A 57 -25.75 5.15 12.83
C GLN A 57 -24.79 6.33 12.71
N ILE A 58 -24.32 6.58 11.49
CA ILE A 58 -23.46 7.72 11.15
C ILE A 58 -23.92 8.34 9.84
N TYR A 59 -23.54 9.60 9.63
CA TYR A 59 -23.89 10.37 8.45
C TYR A 59 -22.64 10.84 7.74
N SER A 60 -22.70 10.95 6.43
CA SER A 60 -21.66 11.50 5.59
C SER A 60 -22.21 12.64 4.76
N MET A 61 -21.45 13.74 4.66
CA MET A 61 -21.87 14.92 3.92
C MET A 61 -20.84 15.28 2.84
N GLY A 62 -21.30 15.73 1.67
CA GLY A 62 -20.42 16.17 0.57
C GLY A 62 -21.20 16.75 -0.61
N ASN A 63 -20.49 17.22 -1.64
CA ASN A 63 -21.08 17.85 -2.83
C ASN A 63 -20.83 16.98 -4.09
N PRO A 64 -21.53 15.85 -4.27
CA PRO A 64 -21.28 14.98 -5.41
C PRO A 64 -21.59 15.69 -6.74
N MET A 65 -20.66 15.59 -7.69
CA MET A 65 -20.75 16.15 -9.04
C MET A 65 -21.05 17.66 -9.11
N ASP A 66 -20.73 18.42 -8.06
CA ASP A 66 -21.02 19.86 -7.94
C ASP A 66 -22.53 20.21 -8.10
N LEU A 67 -23.42 19.25 -7.82
CA LEU A 67 -24.86 19.43 -7.98
C LEU A 67 -25.52 20.10 -6.76
N SER A 68 -25.26 19.55 -5.57
CA SER A 68 -25.77 20.05 -4.29
C SER A 68 -25.12 19.31 -3.11
N MET A 69 -25.11 19.94 -1.93
CA MET A 69 -24.70 19.27 -0.69
C MET A 69 -25.69 18.16 -0.35
N LEU A 70 -25.21 16.91 -0.31
CA LEU A 70 -25.98 15.74 0.08
C LEU A 70 -25.52 15.21 1.43
N ILE A 71 -26.47 14.67 2.18
CA ILE A 71 -26.23 13.89 3.39
C ILE A 71 -26.64 12.45 3.10
N ILE A 72 -25.74 11.51 3.37
CA ILE A 72 -25.94 10.08 3.22
C ILE A 72 -25.88 9.44 4.59
N GLU A 73 -26.94 8.74 4.94
CA GLU A 73 -27.04 7.94 6.15
C GLU A 73 -26.46 6.54 5.91
N GLY A 74 -25.82 5.98 6.95
CA GLY A 74 -25.39 4.60 6.97
C GLY A 74 -24.92 4.19 8.37
N ASN A 75 -24.15 3.11 8.46
CA ASN A 75 -23.70 2.58 9.74
C ASN A 75 -22.17 2.46 9.79
N TYR A 76 -21.63 2.63 10.99
CA TYR A 76 -20.25 2.35 11.34
C TYR A 76 -20.06 0.83 11.47
N ASN A 77 -19.16 0.23 10.69
CA ASN A 77 -18.90 -1.21 10.70
C ASN A 77 -17.55 -1.59 11.30
N GLY A 78 -16.94 -0.68 12.05
CA GLY A 78 -15.61 -0.88 12.64
C GLY A 78 -14.48 -0.46 11.71
N LEU A 79 -13.25 -0.69 12.18
CA LEU A 79 -12.05 -0.54 11.39
C LEU A 79 -11.80 -1.77 10.51
N ILE A 80 -11.29 -1.55 9.30
CA ILE A 80 -10.78 -2.63 8.44
C ILE A 80 -9.62 -3.32 9.14
N GLN A 81 -9.71 -4.63 9.31
CA GLN A 81 -8.66 -5.43 9.95
C GLN A 81 -7.48 -5.73 9.01
N GLN A 82 -7.77 -5.98 7.72
CA GLN A 82 -6.77 -6.27 6.68
C GLN A 82 -6.34 -5.00 5.94
N SER A 83 -5.90 -3.99 6.69
CA SER A 83 -5.37 -2.74 6.12
C SER A 83 -4.21 -2.27 6.98
N ARG A 84 -3.19 -1.71 6.32
CA ARG A 84 -2.04 -1.10 6.98
C ARG A 84 -2.43 0.17 7.73
N TYR A 85 -3.45 0.88 7.24
CA TYR A 85 -3.91 2.14 7.81
C TYR A 85 -5.31 1.99 8.40
N LYS A 86 -5.57 2.68 9.51
CA LYS A 86 -6.91 2.69 10.10
C LYS A 86 -7.88 3.33 9.11
N LYS A 87 -8.90 2.57 8.73
CA LYS A 87 -9.99 3.01 7.85
C LYS A 87 -11.30 2.55 8.45
N ILE A 88 -12.25 3.45 8.59
CA ILE A 88 -13.60 3.13 9.05
C ILE A 88 -14.36 2.54 7.87
N LEU A 89 -15.03 1.42 8.09
CA LEU A 89 -15.96 0.84 7.13
C LEU A 89 -17.34 1.47 7.31
N PHE A 90 -17.82 2.16 6.28
CA PHE A 90 -19.12 2.84 6.25
C PHE A 90 -20.07 2.15 5.28
N SER A 91 -21.26 1.76 5.76
CA SER A 91 -22.32 1.18 4.92
C SER A 91 -23.19 2.27 4.28
N GLY A 92 -22.59 3.01 3.36
CA GLY A 92 -23.23 4.05 2.57
C GLY A 92 -22.41 4.32 1.31
N SER A 93 -23.04 4.92 0.30
CA SER A 93 -22.39 5.15 -1.00
C SER A 93 -21.68 6.50 -1.03
N LEU A 94 -20.35 6.52 -1.05
CA LEU A 94 -19.58 7.75 -1.27
C LEU A 94 -19.25 7.91 -2.74
N ASN A 95 -19.73 8.99 -3.35
CA ASN A 95 -19.53 9.28 -4.76
C ASN A 95 -18.43 10.35 -4.96
N PRO A 96 -17.82 10.42 -6.16
CA PRO A 96 -16.94 11.54 -6.53
C PRO A 96 -17.61 12.90 -6.24
N GLY A 97 -16.86 13.82 -5.62
CA GLY A 97 -17.36 15.11 -5.11
C GLY A 97 -17.70 15.10 -3.60
N MET A 98 -17.78 13.91 -2.98
CA MET A 98 -17.90 13.81 -1.52
C MET A 98 -16.54 13.73 -0.79
N SER A 99 -15.44 13.47 -1.51
CA SER A 99 -14.08 13.41 -0.94
C SER A 99 -13.74 14.67 -0.16
N GLY A 100 -13.14 14.50 1.03
CA GLY A 100 -12.80 15.59 1.93
C GLY A 100 -13.98 16.10 2.77
N GLY A 101 -15.20 15.68 2.47
CA GLY A 101 -16.38 15.97 3.29
C GLY A 101 -16.36 15.23 4.64
N PRO A 102 -17.09 15.73 5.64
CA PRO A 102 -17.13 15.13 6.96
C PRO A 102 -18.04 13.89 7.00
N ALA A 103 -17.67 12.94 7.85
CA ALA A 103 -18.57 11.96 8.43
C ALA A 103 -18.72 12.22 9.93
N PHE A 104 -19.95 12.12 10.46
CA PHE A 104 -20.29 12.49 11.83
C PHE A 104 -21.30 11.55 12.47
N ASP A 105 -21.30 11.53 13.81
CA ASP A 105 -22.25 10.77 14.62
C ASP A 105 -23.60 11.49 14.78
N ASP A 106 -24.52 10.88 15.50
CA ASP A 106 -25.87 11.42 15.80
C ASP A 106 -25.85 12.73 16.61
N GLN A 107 -24.73 13.07 17.23
CA GLN A 107 -24.51 14.32 17.94
C GLN A 107 -23.87 15.41 17.06
N GLY A 108 -23.62 15.12 15.78
CA GLY A 108 -22.98 16.04 14.85
C GLY A 108 -21.48 16.23 15.10
N ARG A 109 -20.83 15.30 15.78
CA ARG A 109 -19.37 15.31 16.02
C ARG A 109 -18.68 14.52 14.92
N ILE A 110 -17.57 15.05 14.39
CA ILE A 110 -16.83 14.41 13.29
C ILE A 110 -16.15 13.14 13.79
N ILE A 111 -16.39 12.03 13.09
CA ILE A 111 -15.76 10.73 13.35
C ILE A 111 -14.77 10.34 12.24
N GLY A 112 -14.88 10.97 11.06
CA GLY A 112 -13.95 10.75 9.97
C GLY A 112 -14.11 11.69 8.78
N VAL A 113 -13.25 11.50 7.78
CA VAL A 113 -13.23 12.25 6.52
C VAL A 113 -13.50 11.28 5.37
N ASN A 114 -14.38 11.69 4.47
CA ASN A 114 -14.76 10.91 3.29
C ASN A 114 -13.60 10.75 2.32
N VAL A 115 -13.36 9.52 1.85
CA VAL A 115 -12.46 9.24 0.73
C VAL A 115 -13.28 8.59 -0.38
N ALA A 116 -13.40 9.25 -1.53
CA ALA A 116 -14.15 8.66 -2.64
C ALA A 116 -13.50 7.36 -3.13
N LYS A 117 -14.34 6.34 -3.34
CA LYS A 117 -14.02 5.19 -4.16
C LYS A 117 -15.08 5.03 -5.25
N SER A 118 -14.72 4.31 -6.32
CA SER A 118 -15.68 3.84 -7.31
C SER A 118 -16.12 2.43 -6.90
N GLY A 119 -17.35 2.26 -6.40
CA GLY A 119 -17.90 0.96 -5.99
C GLY A 119 -19.19 1.05 -5.16
N GLU A 120 -20.04 0.03 -5.21
CA GLU A 120 -21.35 0.00 -4.55
C GLU A 120 -21.29 -0.18 -3.02
N GLN A 121 -22.12 0.60 -2.29
CA GLN A 121 -22.57 0.51 -0.89
C GLN A 121 -21.55 0.31 0.26
N LEU A 122 -20.27 0.05 -0.02
CA LEU A 122 -19.20 -0.06 0.97
C LEU A 122 -18.14 1.00 0.71
N SER A 123 -18.11 1.98 1.61
CA SER A 123 -17.19 3.10 1.52
C SER A 123 -16.26 3.14 2.72
N PHE A 124 -15.21 3.95 2.60
CA PHE A 124 -14.17 4.05 3.61
C PHE A 124 -13.99 5.50 4.03
N LEU A 125 -13.80 5.69 5.33
CA LEU A 125 -13.50 6.99 5.92
C LEU A 125 -12.12 6.93 6.57
N VAL A 126 -11.40 8.04 6.49
CA VAL A 126 -10.21 8.26 7.30
C VAL A 126 -10.68 8.66 8.70
N PRO A 127 -10.29 7.94 9.77
CA PRO A 127 -10.69 8.30 11.12
C PRO A 127 -10.26 9.71 11.50
N VAL A 128 -11.09 10.41 12.26
CA VAL A 128 -10.81 11.79 12.70
C VAL A 128 -9.55 11.90 13.56
N SER A 129 -9.09 10.81 14.18
CA SER A 129 -7.82 10.78 14.91
C SER A 129 -6.60 11.10 14.03
N GLY A 130 -6.61 10.72 12.75
CA GLY A 130 -5.57 11.14 11.80
C GLY A 130 -5.61 12.66 11.56
N LEU A 131 -6.81 13.22 11.42
CA LEU A 131 -7.01 14.65 11.24
C LEU A 131 -6.61 15.45 12.49
N ASP A 132 -6.92 14.96 13.68
CA ASP A 132 -6.52 15.57 14.96
C ASP A 132 -5.00 15.62 15.12
N LEU A 133 -4.29 14.54 14.76
CA LEU A 133 -2.82 14.51 14.77
C LEU A 133 -2.22 15.52 13.79
N LEU A 134 -2.73 15.56 12.56
CA LEU A 134 -2.26 16.53 11.55
C LEU A 134 -2.56 17.97 11.98
N TYR A 135 -3.74 18.23 12.57
CA TYR A 135 -4.10 19.54 13.07
C TYR A 135 -3.19 20.00 14.22
N LYS A 136 -2.89 19.11 15.18
CA LYS A 136 -1.92 19.39 16.26
C LYS A 136 -0.54 19.75 15.71
N ARG A 137 -0.06 19.03 14.68
CA ARG A 137 1.21 19.34 13.98
C ARG A 137 1.22 20.76 13.43
N VAL A 138 0.12 21.22 12.83
CA VAL A 138 -0.03 22.60 12.31
C VAL A 138 -0.03 23.63 13.43
N ILE A 139 -0.70 23.36 14.55
CA ILE A 139 -0.73 24.28 15.70
C ILE A 139 0.65 24.44 16.33
N GLU A 140 1.42 23.35 16.41
CA GLU A 140 2.77 23.35 16.98
C GLU A 140 3.82 23.95 16.05
N SER A 141 3.75 23.63 14.75
CA SER A 141 4.82 23.95 13.77
C SER A 141 4.48 25.11 12.83
N GLY A 142 3.21 25.53 12.77
CA GLY A 142 2.72 26.49 11.78
C GLY A 142 2.53 25.88 10.39
N ALA A 143 2.42 26.74 9.38
CA ALA A 143 2.31 26.30 7.99
C ALA A 143 3.61 25.62 7.51
N ALA A 144 3.45 24.48 6.84
CA ALA A 144 4.48 23.78 6.11
C ALA A 144 5.19 24.71 5.12
N LYS A 145 6.53 24.66 5.14
CA LYS A 145 7.38 25.44 4.23
C LYS A 145 7.81 24.65 3.01
N ASP A 146 8.02 23.35 3.18
CA ASP A 146 8.43 22.43 2.11
C ASP A 146 7.62 21.13 2.20
N PHE A 147 6.62 21.01 1.33
CA PHE A 147 5.79 19.82 1.25
C PHE A 147 6.57 18.60 0.76
N ASN A 148 7.60 18.74 -0.06
CA ASN A 148 8.38 17.57 -0.50
C ASN A 148 9.17 16.98 0.66
N GLN A 149 9.72 17.84 1.52
CA GLN A 149 10.42 17.41 2.73
C GLN A 149 9.46 16.70 3.70
N ILE A 150 8.25 17.23 3.90
CA ILE A 150 7.23 16.61 4.76
C ILE A 150 6.84 15.24 4.21
N ILE A 151 6.53 15.17 2.90
CA ILE A 151 6.22 13.89 2.24
C ILE A 151 7.37 12.90 2.42
N ASN A 152 8.62 13.30 2.19
CA ASN A 152 9.76 12.38 2.35
C ASN A 152 9.87 11.87 3.79
N THR A 153 9.68 12.75 4.77
CA THR A 153 9.74 12.41 6.19
C THR A 153 8.63 11.42 6.57
N ASP A 154 7.40 11.70 6.13
CA ASP A 154 6.24 10.84 6.37
C ASP A 154 6.43 9.46 5.72
N LEU A 155 6.93 9.40 4.48
CA LEU A 155 7.22 8.15 3.78
C LEU A 155 8.33 7.33 4.44
N ILE A 156 9.42 7.97 4.89
CA ILE A 156 10.51 7.29 5.58
C ILE A 156 10.02 6.68 6.90
N LYS A 157 9.22 7.43 7.66
CA LYS A 157 8.64 6.96 8.93
C LYS A 157 7.66 5.83 8.69
N ASP A 158 6.79 5.98 7.69
CA ASP A 158 5.80 4.98 7.33
C ASP A 158 6.44 3.65 6.92
N GLN A 159 7.40 3.66 5.98
CA GLN A 159 8.08 2.42 5.59
C GLN A 159 8.81 1.80 6.78
N GLN A 160 9.41 2.60 7.66
CA GLN A 160 10.12 2.08 8.82
C GLN A 160 9.18 1.29 9.73
N ALA A 161 8.04 1.89 10.10
CA ALA A 161 7.05 1.25 10.96
C ALA A 161 6.52 -0.07 10.37
N PHE A 162 6.27 -0.10 9.05
CA PHE A 162 5.81 -1.32 8.38
C PHE A 162 6.86 -2.43 8.39
N TYR A 163 8.10 -2.12 7.99
CA TYR A 163 9.14 -3.15 7.93
C TYR A 163 9.54 -3.63 9.33
N ASP A 164 9.54 -2.77 10.36
CA ASP A 164 9.75 -3.21 11.74
C ASP A 164 8.63 -4.17 12.18
N GLN A 165 7.37 -3.81 11.93
CA GLN A 165 6.23 -4.68 12.27
C GLN A 165 6.32 -6.05 11.60
N ILE A 166 6.55 -6.12 10.28
CA ILE A 166 6.58 -7.43 9.59
C ILE A 166 7.83 -8.24 9.97
N LEU A 167 8.97 -7.58 10.23
CA LEU A 167 10.25 -8.24 10.51
C LEU A 167 10.45 -8.60 11.98
N GLU A 168 9.63 -8.10 12.90
CA GLU A 168 9.65 -8.49 14.31
C GLU A 168 8.67 -9.62 14.63
N ARG A 169 7.68 -9.86 13.76
CA ARG A 169 6.73 -10.98 13.89
C ARG A 169 7.40 -12.32 13.60
N GLU A 170 6.94 -13.37 14.26
CA GLU A 170 7.25 -14.74 13.88
C GLU A 170 6.48 -15.07 12.59
N TRP A 171 7.15 -15.67 11.60
CA TRP A 171 6.53 -16.10 10.36
C TRP A 171 6.26 -17.58 10.45
N GLU A 172 4.99 -17.96 10.45
CA GLU A 172 4.61 -19.38 10.42
C GLU A 172 5.15 -20.03 9.15
N SER A 173 5.69 -21.24 9.23
CA SER A 173 6.10 -21.98 8.04
C SER A 173 4.90 -22.68 7.41
N GLU A 174 4.83 -22.67 6.08
CA GLU A 174 3.81 -23.37 5.30
C GLU A 174 4.46 -24.28 4.26
N GLU A 175 3.79 -25.38 3.95
CA GLU A 175 4.24 -26.30 2.92
C GLU A 175 3.81 -25.84 1.52
N LEU A 176 4.75 -25.83 0.58
CA LEU A 176 4.52 -25.55 -0.83
C LEU A 176 5.24 -26.61 -1.67
N GLY A 177 4.52 -27.69 -2.00
CA GLY A 177 5.12 -28.88 -2.59
C GLY A 177 6.14 -29.52 -1.65
N ASP A 178 7.37 -29.67 -2.12
CA ASP A 178 8.49 -30.26 -1.35
C ASP A 178 9.27 -29.24 -0.51
N VAL A 179 8.76 -28.02 -0.36
CA VAL A 179 9.48 -26.91 0.30
C VAL A 179 8.64 -26.33 1.43
N LEU A 180 9.30 -25.94 2.51
CA LEU A 180 8.74 -25.07 3.54
C LEU A 180 9.11 -23.63 3.19
N VAL A 181 8.12 -22.76 3.17
CA VAL A 181 8.27 -21.33 2.89
C VAL A 181 7.55 -20.51 3.95
N SER A 182 7.77 -19.21 3.97
CA SER A 182 7.05 -18.35 4.91
C SER A 182 5.55 -18.31 4.60
N GLY A 183 4.77 -18.40 5.66
CA GLY A 183 3.34 -18.22 5.72
C GLY A 183 2.92 -16.76 5.49
N LYS A 184 1.75 -16.37 5.99
CA LYS A 184 1.32 -14.97 5.98
C LYS A 184 2.21 -14.12 6.89
N LEU A 185 2.98 -13.18 6.32
CA LEU A 185 3.95 -12.36 7.07
C LEU A 185 3.32 -11.35 8.04
N ASP A 186 2.15 -10.81 7.69
CA ASP A 186 1.40 -9.85 8.51
C ASP A 186 -0.09 -9.87 8.18
N GLU A 187 -0.93 -9.54 9.16
CA GLU A 187 -2.39 -9.54 9.01
C GLU A 187 -2.92 -8.58 7.95
N SER A 188 -2.20 -7.48 7.71
CA SER A 188 -2.56 -6.48 6.69
C SER A 188 -2.41 -6.99 5.26
N LEU A 189 -1.75 -8.14 5.05
CA LEU A 189 -1.56 -8.72 3.72
C LEU A 189 -2.74 -9.62 3.34
N LYS A 190 -3.16 -9.54 2.07
CA LYS A 190 -4.09 -10.51 1.50
C LYS A 190 -3.31 -11.55 0.72
N CYS A 191 -3.55 -12.80 1.07
CA CYS A 191 -2.90 -13.96 0.46
C CYS A 191 -3.93 -14.82 -0.28
N TRP A 192 -3.57 -15.31 -1.45
CA TRP A 192 -4.31 -16.31 -2.20
C TRP A 192 -3.35 -17.27 -2.91
N GLY A 193 -3.86 -18.45 -3.24
CA GLY A 193 -3.08 -19.44 -3.96
C GLY A 193 -3.94 -20.20 -4.95
N HIS A 194 -3.27 -20.86 -5.89
CA HIS A 194 -3.91 -21.76 -6.84
C HIS A 194 -2.93 -22.86 -7.25
N THR A 195 -3.48 -23.98 -7.71
CA THR A 195 -2.72 -25.12 -8.19
C THR A 195 -3.03 -25.33 -9.67
N ILE A 196 -1.97 -25.53 -10.45
CA ILE A 196 -2.02 -25.96 -11.85
C ILE A 196 -1.71 -27.45 -11.85
N ASP A 197 -2.74 -28.29 -12.04
CA ASP A 197 -2.63 -29.76 -12.08
C ASP A 197 -3.69 -30.33 -13.06
N GLU A 198 -3.61 -29.89 -14.31
CA GLU A 198 -4.50 -30.38 -15.38
C GLU A 198 -3.86 -31.57 -16.12
N LYS A 199 -4.69 -32.53 -16.58
CA LYS A 199 -4.23 -33.74 -17.28
C LYS A 199 -3.33 -33.47 -18.49
N ASP A 200 -3.57 -32.36 -19.19
CA ASP A 200 -2.82 -31.98 -20.39
C ASP A 200 -1.61 -31.10 -20.07
N SER A 201 -1.41 -30.71 -18.80
CA SER A 201 -0.26 -29.91 -18.39
C SER A 201 1.05 -30.70 -18.49
N TYR A 202 2.12 -29.99 -18.84
CA TYR A 202 3.48 -30.54 -18.89
C TYR A 202 4.19 -30.47 -17.53
N TYR A 203 3.63 -29.76 -16.56
CA TYR A 203 4.16 -29.59 -15.21
C TYR A 203 3.03 -29.39 -14.20
N ILE A 204 3.32 -29.62 -12.92
CA ILE A 204 2.45 -29.25 -11.80
C ILE A 204 3.03 -27.98 -11.19
N GLY A 205 2.17 -27.00 -10.92
CA GLY A 205 2.55 -25.72 -10.32
C GLY A 205 1.69 -25.41 -9.10
N VAL A 206 2.29 -24.96 -8.00
CA VAL A 206 1.57 -24.45 -6.83
C VAL A 206 2.02 -23.02 -6.60
N HIS A 207 1.08 -22.09 -6.65
CA HIS A 207 1.33 -20.67 -6.52
C HIS A 207 0.73 -20.14 -5.23
N LYS A 208 1.47 -19.26 -4.57
CA LYS A 208 1.03 -18.44 -3.46
C LYS A 208 1.43 -17.01 -3.73
N HIS A 209 0.48 -16.10 -3.67
CA HIS A 209 0.71 -14.66 -3.80
C HIS A 209 0.14 -13.95 -2.58
N CYS A 210 0.90 -13.01 -2.04
CA CYS A 210 0.49 -12.16 -0.95
C CYS A 210 0.84 -10.70 -1.24
N ARG A 211 -0.09 -9.78 -0.98
CA ARG A 211 0.16 -8.35 -1.19
C ARG A 211 -0.53 -7.46 -0.16
N SER A 212 0.01 -6.25 0.00
CA SER A 212 -0.69 -5.15 0.64
C SER A 212 -1.79 -4.62 -0.29
N GLU A 213 -2.94 -4.28 0.29
CA GLU A 213 -4.05 -3.65 -0.46
C GLU A 213 -3.94 -2.13 -0.48
N ASP A 214 -3.16 -1.59 0.45
CA ASP A 214 -2.92 -0.17 0.59
C ASP A 214 -1.74 0.27 -0.27
N SER A 215 -1.89 1.44 -0.88
CA SER A 215 -0.84 2.18 -1.56
C SER A 215 -0.99 3.65 -1.24
N ILE A 216 0.13 4.36 -1.19
CA ILE A 216 0.20 5.79 -0.91
C ILE A 216 0.20 6.52 -2.23
N TYR A 217 -0.81 7.35 -2.46
CA TYR A 217 -0.88 8.21 -3.64
C TYR A 217 0.05 9.41 -3.47
N ILE A 218 0.93 9.62 -4.44
CA ILE A 218 1.81 10.80 -4.49
C ILE A 218 1.38 11.72 -5.65
N SER A 219 1.10 11.11 -6.80
CA SER A 219 0.66 11.80 -8.00
C SER A 219 -0.05 10.84 -8.94
N ASN A 220 -0.64 11.38 -10.01
CA ASN A 220 -1.30 10.60 -11.05
C ASN A 220 -0.41 9.54 -11.72
N LYS A 221 0.92 9.65 -11.58
CA LYS A 221 1.89 8.70 -12.15
C LYS A 221 2.70 7.94 -11.10
N MET A 222 2.53 8.26 -9.82
CA MET A 222 3.36 7.74 -8.73
C MET A 222 2.52 7.31 -7.53
N PHE A 223 2.60 6.01 -7.23
CA PHE A 223 2.14 5.40 -5.99
C PHE A 223 3.31 4.74 -5.28
N THR A 224 3.28 4.69 -3.96
CA THR A 224 4.35 4.06 -3.16
C THR A 224 3.77 3.25 -1.99
N GLY A 225 4.62 2.64 -1.16
CA GLY A 225 4.22 1.89 0.03
C GLY A 225 3.60 0.51 -0.26
N GLY A 226 3.57 0.10 -1.52
CA GLY A 226 3.12 -1.23 -1.94
C GLY A 226 4.14 -2.31 -1.59
N PHE A 227 3.64 -3.46 -1.16
CA PHE A 227 4.45 -4.64 -0.82
C PHE A 227 3.76 -5.90 -1.34
N SER A 228 4.51 -6.78 -2.00
CA SER A 228 4.03 -8.11 -2.37
C SER A 228 5.16 -9.13 -2.36
N TYR A 229 4.79 -10.39 -2.18
CA TYR A 229 5.67 -11.52 -2.43
C TYR A 229 4.90 -12.71 -3.00
N ASP A 230 5.64 -13.54 -3.70
CA ASP A 230 5.15 -14.69 -4.44
C ASP A 230 6.05 -15.89 -4.17
N TYR A 231 5.44 -17.06 -4.09
CA TYR A 231 6.09 -18.35 -4.23
C TYR A 231 5.42 -19.15 -5.35
N GLU A 232 6.22 -19.80 -6.18
CA GLU A 232 5.77 -20.69 -7.23
C GLU A 232 6.65 -21.94 -7.20
N TRP A 233 6.11 -23.04 -6.70
CA TRP A 233 6.74 -24.34 -6.77
C TRP A 233 6.30 -25.05 -8.04
N ILE A 234 7.25 -25.58 -8.81
CA ILE A 234 6.98 -26.27 -10.07
C ILE A 234 7.68 -27.63 -10.06
N THR A 235 7.00 -28.68 -10.52
CA THR A 235 7.59 -30.00 -10.78
C THR A 235 7.11 -30.59 -12.09
N THR A 236 7.87 -31.50 -12.70
CA THR A 236 7.51 -32.17 -13.95
C THR A 236 8.06 -33.59 -14.03
N GLU A 237 7.26 -34.48 -14.62
CA GLU A 237 7.70 -35.81 -15.06
C GLU A 237 7.77 -35.93 -16.59
N ARG A 238 7.28 -34.92 -17.32
CA ARG A 238 7.06 -34.96 -18.78
C ARG A 238 8.11 -34.16 -19.56
N LEU A 239 8.73 -33.16 -18.95
CA LEU A 239 9.71 -32.31 -19.59
C LEU A 239 11.12 -32.82 -19.30
N ASN A 240 11.98 -32.81 -20.32
CA ASN A 240 13.41 -32.99 -20.08
C ASN A 240 14.03 -31.72 -19.47
N ARG A 241 15.25 -31.83 -18.95
CA ARG A 241 15.98 -30.73 -18.28
C ARG A 241 15.99 -29.41 -19.08
N PHE A 242 16.19 -29.46 -20.40
CA PHE A 242 16.28 -28.24 -21.22
C PHE A 242 14.91 -27.59 -21.42
N GLN A 243 13.87 -28.40 -21.66
CA GLN A 243 12.50 -27.90 -21.77
C GLN A 243 12.02 -27.32 -20.44
N PHE A 244 12.35 -27.99 -19.32
CA PHE A 244 12.04 -27.50 -17.98
C PHE A 244 12.76 -26.18 -17.69
N TYR A 245 14.05 -26.08 -18.03
CA TYR A 245 14.81 -24.83 -17.89
C TYR A 245 14.14 -23.66 -18.64
N THR A 246 13.63 -23.87 -19.85
CA THR A 246 12.88 -22.83 -20.59
C THR A 246 11.62 -22.38 -19.84
N VAL A 247 10.90 -23.30 -19.19
CA VAL A 247 9.74 -22.94 -18.34
C VAL A 247 10.21 -22.08 -17.16
N VAL A 248 11.29 -22.47 -16.49
CA VAL A 248 11.84 -21.71 -15.35
C VAL A 248 12.33 -20.33 -15.77
N GLU A 249 13.04 -20.21 -16.91
CA GLU A 249 13.54 -18.94 -17.44
C GLU A 249 12.40 -17.97 -17.79
N ASP A 250 11.36 -18.47 -18.45
CA ASP A 250 10.16 -17.68 -18.75
C ASP A 250 9.52 -17.16 -17.46
N ARG A 251 9.36 -18.01 -16.43
CA ARG A 251 8.82 -17.58 -15.13
C ARG A 251 9.74 -16.60 -14.40
N TYR A 252 11.06 -16.79 -14.48
CA TYR A 252 12.04 -15.96 -13.79
C TYR A 252 12.12 -14.55 -14.37
N SER A 253 12.04 -14.40 -15.69
CA SER A 253 12.18 -13.11 -16.39
C SER A 253 11.02 -12.12 -16.14
N HIS A 254 9.89 -12.60 -15.61
CA HIS A 254 8.71 -11.77 -15.34
C HIS A 254 8.57 -11.46 -13.84
N ALA A 255 9.21 -10.39 -13.36
CA ALA A 255 8.80 -9.74 -12.11
C ALA A 255 7.83 -8.59 -12.41
N GLY A 256 6.61 -8.69 -11.89
CA GLY A 256 5.68 -7.57 -11.89
C GLY A 256 6.22 -6.45 -11.02
N ALA A 257 6.43 -5.27 -11.58
CA ALA A 257 6.71 -4.07 -10.80
C ALA A 257 5.39 -3.45 -10.30
N ASN A 258 5.38 -2.98 -9.05
CA ASN A 258 4.33 -2.12 -8.55
C ASN A 258 4.19 -0.85 -9.43
N ARG A 259 2.98 -0.28 -9.46
CA ARG A 259 2.54 0.83 -10.34
C ARG A 259 3.29 2.15 -10.09
N VAL A 260 4.57 2.22 -10.40
CA VAL A 260 5.33 3.47 -10.54
C VAL A 260 5.74 3.59 -11.99
N SER A 261 5.02 4.46 -12.69
CA SER A 261 5.09 4.64 -14.14
C SER A 261 5.54 6.06 -14.46
N ASP A 262 6.82 6.38 -14.19
CA ASP A 262 7.49 7.40 -15.00
C ASP A 262 9.03 7.34 -14.86
N LYS A 263 9.73 7.68 -15.93
CA LYS A 263 11.16 8.07 -15.90
C LYS A 263 11.35 9.42 -15.21
N GLU A 264 10.31 10.21 -15.00
CA GLU A 264 10.39 11.51 -14.31
C GLU A 264 10.66 11.36 -12.80
N ASP A 265 9.96 10.45 -12.11
CA ASP A 265 9.95 10.39 -10.65
C ASP A 265 10.96 9.39 -10.05
N ALA A 266 11.43 8.41 -10.83
CA ALA A 266 12.43 7.42 -10.39
C ALA A 266 13.55 7.21 -11.43
N THR A 267 14.69 6.68 -10.98
CA THR A 267 15.78 6.26 -11.88
C THR A 267 15.40 4.99 -12.66
N ASN A 268 16.26 4.58 -13.59
CA ASN A 268 16.18 3.22 -14.14
C ASN A 268 16.51 2.20 -13.05
N TYR A 269 16.01 0.97 -13.22
CA TYR A 269 16.44 -0.16 -12.41
C TYR A 269 17.90 -0.48 -12.66
N ASN A 270 18.64 -0.67 -11.58
CA ASN A 270 19.95 -1.29 -11.58
C ASN A 270 19.81 -2.67 -10.92
N CYS A 271 20.20 -3.73 -11.62
CA CYS A 271 20.02 -5.11 -11.20
C CYS A 271 21.35 -5.77 -10.92
N GLU A 272 21.45 -6.44 -9.77
CA GLU A 272 22.56 -7.28 -9.38
C GLU A 272 22.10 -8.74 -9.38
N GLU A 273 22.84 -9.59 -10.08
CA GLU A 273 22.60 -11.04 -10.09
C GLU A 273 23.72 -11.76 -9.32
N SER A 274 23.35 -12.78 -8.57
CA SER A 274 24.28 -13.58 -7.79
C SER A 274 23.81 -15.03 -7.69
N PHE A 275 24.75 -15.92 -7.37
CA PHE A 275 24.45 -17.30 -6.99
C PHE A 275 24.73 -17.48 -5.50
N VAL A 276 23.80 -18.11 -4.79
CA VAL A 276 23.89 -18.34 -3.34
C VAL A 276 23.46 -19.77 -3.01
N GLU A 277 23.96 -20.30 -1.90
CA GLU A 277 23.53 -21.60 -1.36
C GLU A 277 22.49 -21.36 -0.27
N ILE A 278 21.30 -21.97 -0.40
CA ILE A 278 20.21 -21.89 0.58
C ILE A 278 19.60 -23.29 0.71
N SER A 279 19.58 -23.81 1.94
CA SER A 279 19.04 -25.15 2.26
C SER A 279 19.65 -26.25 1.37
N ASP A 280 20.98 -26.28 1.25
CA ASP A 280 21.76 -27.26 0.47
C ASP A 280 21.48 -27.26 -1.05
N HIS A 281 20.90 -26.18 -1.56
CA HIS A 281 20.64 -25.98 -2.99
C HIS A 281 21.24 -24.69 -3.51
N SER A 282 21.67 -24.70 -4.77
CA SER A 282 22.17 -23.52 -5.47
C SER A 282 21.00 -22.70 -6.03
N TRP A 283 21.00 -21.40 -5.74
CA TRP A 283 19.98 -20.45 -6.18
C TRP A 283 20.58 -19.36 -7.06
N LYS A 284 19.86 -18.97 -8.11
CA LYS A 284 20.08 -17.70 -8.80
C LYS A 284 19.21 -16.62 -8.15
N VAL A 285 19.81 -15.52 -7.72
CA VAL A 285 19.13 -14.38 -7.09
C VAL A 285 19.42 -13.11 -7.89
N SER A 286 18.36 -12.43 -8.32
CA SER A 286 18.43 -11.12 -8.97
C SER A 286 17.68 -10.09 -8.14
N THR A 287 18.41 -9.04 -7.74
CA THR A 287 17.86 -7.91 -6.99
C THR A 287 17.96 -6.66 -7.87
N CYS A 288 16.83 -6.07 -8.21
CA CYS A 288 16.77 -4.82 -8.96
C CYS A 288 16.31 -3.68 -8.07
N MET A 289 17.03 -2.56 -8.08
CA MET A 289 16.69 -1.37 -7.31
C MET A 289 16.63 -0.13 -8.21
N ARG A 290 15.71 0.78 -7.92
CA ARG A 290 15.73 2.14 -8.47
C ARG A 290 15.42 3.18 -7.40
N ALA A 291 16.06 4.33 -7.47
CA ALA A 291 15.90 5.40 -6.48
C ALA A 291 14.78 6.36 -6.88
N TYR A 292 14.05 6.88 -5.90
CA TYR A 292 13.16 8.02 -6.10
C TYR A 292 13.98 9.30 -6.23
N LYS A 293 13.63 10.15 -7.19
CA LYS A 293 14.41 11.38 -7.47
C LYS A 293 14.11 12.52 -6.50
N LYS A 294 12.86 12.61 -6.04
CA LYS A 294 12.40 13.68 -5.13
C LYS A 294 12.44 13.29 -3.66
N TYR A 295 12.37 11.99 -3.38
CA TYR A 295 12.22 11.45 -2.03
C TYR A 295 13.47 10.63 -1.71
N GLU A 296 14.50 11.33 -1.23
CA GLU A 296 15.82 10.75 -0.98
C GLU A 296 15.76 9.66 0.09
N GLY A 297 16.49 8.57 -0.14
CA GLY A 297 16.55 7.41 0.76
C GLY A 297 15.50 6.33 0.48
N LEU A 298 14.59 6.55 -0.48
CA LEU A 298 13.53 5.61 -0.84
C LEU A 298 13.75 4.99 -2.23
N TYR A 299 13.44 3.70 -2.31
CA TYR A 299 13.67 2.87 -3.49
C TYR A 299 12.46 2.00 -3.81
N ASP A 300 12.29 1.70 -5.10
CA ASP A 300 11.58 0.48 -5.49
C ASP A 300 12.60 -0.66 -5.60
N VAL A 301 12.25 -1.82 -5.05
CA VAL A 301 13.10 -3.01 -5.03
C VAL A 301 12.31 -4.21 -5.53
N LEU A 302 12.89 -4.95 -6.47
CA LEU A 302 12.39 -6.22 -6.97
C LEU A 302 13.39 -7.31 -6.61
N LEU A 303 12.91 -8.39 -6.02
CA LEU A 303 13.66 -9.60 -5.73
C LEU A 303 13.09 -10.73 -6.60
N MET A 304 13.96 -11.48 -7.25
CA MET A 304 13.63 -12.73 -7.95
C MET A 304 14.67 -13.77 -7.59
N LEU A 305 14.23 -14.95 -7.18
CA LEU A 305 15.11 -16.08 -6.95
C LEU A 305 14.51 -17.38 -7.44
N THR A 306 15.38 -18.29 -7.90
CA THR A 306 15.00 -19.64 -8.35
C THR A 306 16.12 -20.63 -8.08
N THR A 307 15.80 -21.88 -7.75
CA THR A 307 16.78 -22.97 -7.69
C THR A 307 17.30 -23.30 -9.08
N VAL A 308 18.59 -23.62 -9.20
CA VAL A 308 19.26 -23.88 -10.50
C VAL A 308 19.95 -25.24 -10.63
N ASP A 309 20.00 -26.01 -9.54
CA ASP A 309 20.65 -27.30 -9.43
C ASP A 309 19.68 -28.50 -9.51
N LEU A 310 18.38 -28.24 -9.50
CA LEU A 310 17.32 -29.23 -9.62
C LEU A 310 16.86 -29.41 -11.08
N ASN A 311 16.72 -30.66 -11.52
CA ASN A 311 16.51 -30.98 -12.95
C ASN A 311 15.04 -31.05 -13.39
N ASN A 312 14.12 -31.32 -12.46
CA ASN A 312 12.72 -31.60 -12.73
C ASN A 312 11.76 -30.90 -11.76
N LYS A 313 12.29 -30.10 -10.82
CA LYS A 313 11.52 -29.27 -9.92
C LYS A 313 12.26 -27.97 -9.63
N THR A 314 11.53 -26.93 -9.25
CA THR A 314 12.11 -25.65 -8.82
C THR A 314 11.18 -24.96 -7.84
N LEU A 315 11.74 -24.07 -7.02
CA LEU A 315 10.98 -23.04 -6.33
C LEU A 315 11.40 -21.68 -6.88
N LEU A 316 10.44 -20.91 -7.37
CA LEU A 316 10.61 -19.47 -7.60
C LEU A 316 10.05 -18.71 -6.41
N ALA A 317 10.78 -17.70 -5.96
CA ALA A 317 10.26 -16.72 -5.03
C ALA A 317 10.50 -15.30 -5.57
N LYS A 318 9.52 -14.42 -5.41
CA LYS A 318 9.60 -13.02 -5.84
C LYS A 318 9.11 -12.11 -4.73
N ALA A 319 9.65 -10.90 -4.68
CA ALA A 319 9.10 -9.85 -3.84
C ALA A 319 9.22 -8.48 -4.52
N ALA A 320 8.23 -7.62 -4.32
CA ALA A 320 8.21 -6.25 -4.80
C ALA A 320 7.93 -5.30 -3.64
N MET A 321 8.84 -4.34 -3.43
CA MET A 321 8.79 -3.37 -2.35
C MET A 321 8.85 -1.96 -2.95
N SER A 322 7.89 -1.11 -2.64
CA SER A 322 7.85 0.27 -3.14
C SER A 322 8.03 1.30 -2.03
N GLY A 323 8.93 2.25 -2.27
CA GLY A 323 9.30 3.30 -1.31
C GLY A 323 9.88 2.73 -0.02
N VAL A 324 10.78 1.75 -0.15
CA VAL A 324 11.48 1.14 0.97
C VAL A 324 12.88 1.74 1.09
N SER A 325 13.41 1.82 2.32
CA SER A 325 14.81 2.17 2.53
C SER A 325 15.73 1.02 2.08
N LYS A 326 16.96 1.35 1.67
CA LYS A 326 17.97 0.32 1.33
C LYS A 326 18.23 -0.65 2.49
N GLU A 327 18.19 -0.15 3.72
CA GLU A 327 18.41 -0.96 4.92
C GLU A 327 17.28 -1.97 5.11
N ASN A 328 16.02 -1.53 5.08
CA ASN A 328 14.87 -2.41 5.26
C ASN A 328 14.71 -3.40 4.11
N SER A 329 15.05 -3.02 2.87
CA SER A 329 15.04 -3.97 1.76
C SER A 329 16.04 -5.10 1.98
N VAL A 330 17.24 -4.79 2.47
CA VAL A 330 18.26 -5.81 2.78
C VAL A 330 17.85 -6.68 3.97
N ARG A 331 17.31 -6.08 5.05
CA ARG A 331 16.79 -6.83 6.20
C ARG A 331 15.71 -7.83 5.77
N PHE A 332 14.75 -7.37 4.96
CA PHE A 332 13.68 -8.21 4.43
C PHE A 332 14.23 -9.34 3.55
N ILE A 333 15.05 -9.03 2.55
CA ILE A 333 15.62 -10.05 1.63
C ILE A 333 16.37 -11.13 2.42
N LYS A 334 17.24 -10.74 3.37
CA LYS A 334 17.99 -11.70 4.18
C LYS A 334 17.08 -12.65 4.96
N ARG A 335 16.05 -12.10 5.61
CA ARG A 335 15.10 -12.91 6.37
C ARG A 335 14.29 -13.81 5.44
N PHE A 336 13.72 -13.26 4.38
CA PHE A 336 12.89 -13.97 3.41
C PHE A 336 13.61 -15.18 2.77
N LEU A 337 14.90 -15.05 2.47
CA LEU A 337 15.73 -16.15 1.97
C LEU A 337 15.97 -17.24 3.03
N GLY A 338 16.13 -16.85 4.30
CA GLY A 338 16.40 -17.77 5.41
C GLY A 338 15.21 -18.64 5.82
N GLU A 339 14.00 -18.32 5.35
CA GLU A 339 12.75 -19.01 5.69
C GLU A 339 12.43 -20.14 4.71
N ILE A 340 13.23 -20.30 3.65
CA ILE A 340 13.07 -21.35 2.64
C ILE A 340 13.86 -22.58 3.07
N GLN A 341 13.16 -23.72 3.20
CA GLN A 341 13.76 -25.00 3.57
C GLN A 341 13.22 -26.12 2.69
N TRP A 342 14.10 -26.82 1.96
CA TRP A 342 13.70 -28.01 1.21
C TRP A 342 13.48 -29.19 2.16
N LYS A 343 12.41 -29.97 1.91
CA LYS A 343 12.19 -31.22 2.63
C LYS A 343 13.17 -32.27 2.11
N ASN A 344 13.91 -32.88 3.04
CA ASN A 344 14.85 -33.98 2.77
C ASN A 344 14.17 -35.24 2.26
#